data_AF-A0A9X9A3H4-F1
#
_entry.id   AF-A0A9X9A3H4-F1
#
_cell.length_a   1.000
_cell.length_b   1.000
_cell.length_c   1.000
_cell.angle_alpha   90.00
_cell.angle_beta   90.00
_cell.angle_gamma   90.00
#
_symmetry.space_group_name_H-M   'P 1'
#
loop_
_entity.id
_entity.type
_entity.pdbx_description
1 polymer ?
#
loop_
_entity_poly.entity_id
_entity_poly.type
_entity_poly.pdbx_seq_one_letter_code
_entity_poly.pdbx_strand_id
1 'polypeptide(L)' 'MKQFLLKSKSVLSNHFGFFLFAVILLWLKTYAAYVTEFNLGISNTIQKFLLFFNPLSSAVLFLGLALFAKGKRS' A
#
# COMPACT_ATOMS: atom_id res chain seq x y z
N MET A 1 21.20 15.34 -0.15
CA MET A 1 21.06 13.88 0.13
C MET A 1 20.79 13.57 1.60
N LYS A 2 21.65 13.96 2.56
CA LYS A 2 21.46 13.62 3.99
C LYS A 2 20.09 14.03 4.57
N GLN A 3 19.59 15.22 4.24
CA GLN A 3 18.27 15.68 4.71
C GLN A 3 17.10 14.83 4.20
N PHE A 4 17.17 14.35 2.97
CA PHE A 4 16.14 13.46 2.40
C PHE A 4 16.13 12.10 3.11
N LEU A 5 17.30 11.53 3.37
CA LEU A 5 17.44 10.28 4.11
C LEU A 5 16.93 10.40 5.56
N LEU A 6 17.23 11.51 6.24
CA LEU A 6 16.75 11.77 7.60
C LEU A 6 15.22 11.93 7.65
N LYS A 7 14.64 12.62 6.65
CA LYS A 7 13.18 12.78 6.54
C LYS A 7 12.48 11.45 6.26
N SER A 8 13.02 10.63 5.36
CA SER A 8 12.49 9.29 5.06
C SER A 8 12.58 8.37 6.29
N LYS A 9 13.71 8.40 7.01
CA LYS A 9 13.88 7.66 8.28
C LYS A 9 12.86 8.10 9.34
N SER A 10 12.58 9.40 9.44
CA SER A 10 11.57 9.93 10.34
C SER A 10 10.16 9.44 9.99
N VAL A 11 9.77 9.47 8.71
CA VAL A 11 8.46 8.98 8.25
C VAL A 11 8.30 7.47 8.50
N LEU A 12 9.32 6.66 8.20
CA LEU A 12 9.26 5.21 8.43
C LEU A 12 9.37 4.83 9.92
N SER A 13 9.89 5.70 10.78
CA SER A 13 9.95 5.45 12.23
C SER A 13 8.61 5.64 12.94
N ASN A 14 7.66 6.34 12.31
CA ASN A 14 6.31 6.49 12.83
C ASN A 14 5.44 5.30 12.39
N HIS A 15 4.70 4.68 13.31
CA HIS A 15 3.80 3.56 13.02
C HIS A 15 2.81 3.86 11.89
N PHE A 16 2.23 5.07 11.86
CA PHE A 16 1.30 5.48 10.81
C PHE A 16 2.02 5.76 9.49
N GLY A 17 3.22 6.34 9.54
CA GLY A 17 4.03 6.57 8.34
C GLY A 17 4.50 5.28 7.69
N PHE A 18 4.91 4.30 8.50
CA PHE A 18 5.21 2.94 8.05
C PHE A 18 3.97 2.24 7.49
N PHE A 19 2.82 2.35 8.17
CA PHE A 19 1.56 1.78 7.69
C PHE A 19 1.18 2.32 6.30
N LEU A 20 1.18 3.64 6.11
CA LEU A 20 0.89 4.25 4.81
C LEU A 20 1.88 3.81 3.74
N PHE A 21 3.17 3.75 4.09
CA PHE A 21 4.20 3.27 3.18
C PHE A 21 3.96 1.81 2.76
N ALA A 22 3.62 0.94 3.71
CA ALA A 22 3.29 -0.45 3.43
C ALA A 22 2.03 -0.60 2.55
N VAL A 23 0.98 0.19 2.81
CA VAL A 23 -0.23 0.24 1.98
C VAL A 23 0.11 0.64 0.54
N ILE A 24 0.90 1.70 0.34
CA ILE A 24 1.29 2.16 -0.99
C ILE A 24 2.11 1.09 -1.73
N LEU A 25 3.07 0.47 -1.06
CA LEU A 25 3.89 -0.59 -1.66
C LEU A 25 3.04 -1.80 -2.07
N LEU A 26 2.16 -2.27 -1.18
CA LEU A 26 1.31 -3.42 -1.46
C LEU A 26 0.27 -3.12 -2.55
N TRP A 27 -0.26 -1.90 -2.57
CA TRP A 27 -1.18 -1.42 -3.60
C TRP A 27 -0.52 -1.41 -4.98
N LEU A 28 0.66 -0.78 -5.10
CA LEU A 28 1.41 -0.74 -6.35
C LEU A 28 1.83 -2.13 -6.83
N LYS A 29 2.31 -2.99 -5.93
CA LYS A 29 2.69 -4.36 -6.26
C LYS A 29 1.51 -5.14 -6.84
N THR A 30 0.36 -5.05 -6.19
CA THR A 30 -0.84 -5.80 -6.60
C THR A 30 -1.39 -5.27 -7.92
N TYR A 31 -1.42 -3.95 -8.10
CA TYR A 31 -1.80 -3.36 -9.39
C TYR A 31 -0.83 -3.75 -10.51
N ALA A 32 0.48 -3.76 -10.26
CA ALA A 32 1.47 -4.23 -11.22
C ALA A 32 1.19 -5.68 -11.63
N ALA A 33 0.94 -6.57 -10.66
CA ALA A 33 0.58 -7.96 -10.95
C ALA A 33 -0.69 -8.06 -11.82
N TYR A 34 -1.73 -7.27 -11.53
CA TYR A 34 -2.95 -7.24 -12.36
C TYR A 34 -2.69 -6.88 -13.82
N VAL A 35 -1.66 -6.07 -14.10
CA VAL A 35 -1.35 -5.62 -15.46
C VAL A 35 -0.31 -6.52 -16.15
N THR A 36 0.61 -7.14 -15.40
CA THR A 36 1.69 -7.96 -15.98
C THR A 36 1.38 -9.46 -16.00
N GLU A 37 0.74 -9.98 -14.96
CA GLU A 37 0.56 -11.43 -14.76
C GLU A 37 -0.85 -11.92 -15.08
N PHE A 38 -1.86 -11.04 -15.06
CA PHE A 38 -3.26 -11.43 -15.21
C PHE A 38 -3.91 -10.89 -16.49
N ASN A 39 -4.65 -11.75 -17.19
CA ASN A 39 -5.51 -11.36 -18.31
C ASN A 39 -6.96 -11.19 -17.81
N LEU A 40 -7.29 -10.01 -17.29
CA LEU A 40 -8.58 -9.74 -16.64
C LEU A 40 -9.71 -9.34 -17.62
N GLY A 41 -9.48 -9.39 -18.93
CA GLY A 41 -10.50 -9.09 -19.94
C GLY A 41 -11.01 -7.65 -19.93
N ILE A 42 -10.20 -6.70 -19.45
CA ILE A 42 -10.61 -5.31 -19.25
C ILE A 42 -10.66 -4.55 -20.57
N SER A 43 -11.81 -3.97 -20.90
CA SER A 43 -12.07 -3.38 -22.23
C SER A 43 -12.28 -1.86 -22.22
N ASN A 44 -12.65 -1.26 -21.09
CA ASN A 44 -13.02 0.16 -21.03
C ASN A 44 -12.30 0.93 -19.91
N THR A 45 -12.38 2.26 -20.00
CA THR A 45 -11.69 3.17 -19.08
C THR A 45 -12.19 3.04 -17.64
N ILE A 46 -13.49 2.82 -17.44
CA ILE A 46 -14.05 2.70 -16.09
C ILE A 46 -13.56 1.42 -15.38
N GLN A 47 -13.41 0.30 -16.11
CA GLN A 47 -12.83 -0.92 -15.57
C GLN A 47 -11.36 -0.75 -15.22
N LYS A 48 -10.56 -0.03 -16.02
CA LYS A 48 -9.17 0.30 -15.69
C LYS A 48 -9.07 1.17 -14.43
N PHE A 49 -9.96 2.16 -14.31
CA PHE A 49 -10.05 3.01 -13.11
C PHE A 49 -10.42 2.19 -11.86
N LEU A 50 -11.44 1.33 -11.97
CA LEU A 50 -11.84 0.43 -10.88
C LEU A 50 -10.73 -0.55 -10.50
N LEU A 51 -10.02 -1.09 -11.49
CA LEU A 51 -8.89 -2.00 -11.27
C LEU A 51 -7.75 -1.31 -10.52
N PHE A 52 -7.45 -0.05 -10.87
CA PHE A 52 -6.43 0.73 -10.17
C PHE A 52 -6.80 0.93 -8.70
N PHE A 53 -8.07 1.22 -8.39
CA PHE A 53 -8.50 1.45 -7.01
C PHE A 53 -8.67 0.17 -6.20
N ASN A 54 -8.95 -0.96 -6.86
CA ASN A 54 -9.31 -2.23 -6.21
C ASN A 54 -8.32 -2.70 -5.12
N PRO A 55 -6.99 -2.76 -5.36
CA PRO A 55 -6.09 -3.30 -4.34
C PRO A 55 -5.92 -2.37 -3.13
N LEU A 56 -6.26 -1.08 -3.24
CA LEU A 56 -6.15 -0.13 -2.15
C LEU A 56 -7.08 -0.50 -0.99
N SER A 57 -8.32 -0.91 -1.28
CA SER A 57 -9.30 -1.26 -0.25
C SER A 57 -8.86 -2.49 0.55
N SER A 58 -8.40 -3.55 -0.14
CA SER A 58 -7.85 -4.74 0.51
C SER A 58 -6.57 -4.44 1.28
N ALA A 59 -5.66 -3.61 0.73
CA ALA A 59 -4.42 -3.26 1.41
C ALA A 59 -4.70 -2.52 2.73
N VAL A 60 -5.60 -1.53 2.71
CA VAL A 60 -6.00 -0.80 3.92
C VAL A 60 -6.74 -1.71 4.89
N LEU A 61 -7.64 -2.58 4.43
CA LEU A 61 -8.40 -3.48 5.29
C LEU A 61 -7.47 -4.45 6.03
N PHE A 62 -6.63 -5.20 5.30
CA PHE A 62 -5.77 -6.23 5.91
C PHE A 62 -4.63 -5.64 6.73
N LEU A 63 -3.93 -4.61 6.23
CA LEU A 63 -2.88 -3.96 7.01
C LEU A 63 -3.47 -3.12 8.14
N GLY A 64 -4.70 -2.63 8.01
CA GLY A 64 -5.39 -1.85 9.03
C GLY A 64 -5.66 -2.66 10.29
N LEU A 65 -5.82 -3.98 10.16
CA LEU A 65 -5.90 -4.87 11.31
C LEU A 65 -4.64 -4.81 12.20
N ALA A 66 -3.46 -4.56 11.60
CA ALA A 66 -2.22 -4.41 12.34
C ALA A 66 -2.20 -3.15 13.22
N LEU A 67 -3.04 -2.14 12.95
CA LEU A 67 -3.15 -0.95 13.80
C LEU A 67 -3.81 -1.25 15.14
N PHE A 68 -4.59 -2.33 15.24
CA PHE A 68 -5.17 -2.79 16.52
C PHE A 68 -4.21 -3.65 17.34
N ALA A 69 -3.07 -4.08 16.76
CA ALA A 69 -2.09 -4.87 17.47
C ALA A 69 -1.41 -4.00 18.55
N LYS A 70 -1.61 -4.38 19.82
CA LYS A 70 -0.97 -3.72 20.94
C LYS A 70 0.45 -4.29 21.09
N GLY A 71 1.46 -3.46 20.86
CA GLY A 71 2.85 -3.86 21.12
C GLY A 71 3.04 -4.27 22.58
N LYS A 72 3.98 -5.20 22.85
CA LYS A 72 4.39 -5.49 24.23
C LYS A 72 4.97 -4.20 24.83
N ARG A 73 4.40 -3.72 25.94
CA ARG A 73 5.10 -2.79 26.83
C ARG A 73 6.22 -3.58 27.49
N SER A 74 7.41 -3.52 26.89
CA SER A 74 8.66 -3.86 27.59
C SER A 74 9.12 -2.68 28.41
#